data_AF-A0A2G5VRV3-F1
#
_entry.id   AF-A0A2G5VRV3-F1
#
_cell.length_a   1.000
_cell.length_b   1.000
_cell.length_c   1.000
_cell.angle_alpha   90.00
_cell.angle_beta   90.00
_cell.angle_gamma   90.00
#
_symmetry.space_group_name_H-M   'P 1'
#
loop_
_entity.id
_entity.type
_entity.pdbx_description
1 polymer ?
#
loop_
_entity_poly.entity_id
_entity_poly.type
_entity_poly.pdbx_seq_one_letter_code
_entity_poly.pdbx_strand_id
1 'polypeptide(L)'
;METELARMWGQIERGTFQKTYEDRHFFPQSWRCNLHQYFQNFTFIPYSSSHNFSITSKLFPIFREHSVPESSLTYIQSALSSGRTAHSTVDSKATSFIEKRLRSSPYLMELLVKMFYHDFVLFNFTLPAI
;
A
#
# COMPACT_ATOMS: atom_id res chain seq x y z
N MET A 1 2.28 13.54 15.13
CA MET A 1 2.11 14.11 13.78
C MET A 1 2.67 15.52 13.73
N GLU A 2 2.29 16.40 14.65
CA GLU A 2 2.83 17.76 14.74
C GLU A 2 4.36 17.80 14.88
N THR A 3 4.96 16.87 15.64
CA THR A 3 6.41 16.74 15.78
C THR A 3 7.12 16.31 14.48
N GLU A 4 6.55 15.37 13.74
CA GLU A 4 7.10 14.91 12.46
C GLU A 4 6.92 15.97 11.37
N LEU A 5 5.78 16.64 11.35
CA LEU A 5 5.53 17.75 10.44
C LEU A 5 6.51 18.90 10.70
N ALA A 6 6.73 19.27 11.97
CA ALA A 6 7.71 20.27 12.35
C ALA A 6 9.14 19.84 11.96
N ARG A 7 9.50 18.56 12.16
CA ARG A 7 10.78 18.01 11.69
C ARG A 7 10.93 18.16 10.18
N MET A 8 9.92 17.79 9.41
CA MET A 8 9.93 17.87 7.94
C MET A 8 10.05 19.32 7.45
N TRP A 9 9.30 20.26 8.04
CA TRP A 9 9.40 21.68 7.70
C TRP A 9 10.77 22.25 8.03
N GLY A 10 11.29 22.00 9.23
CA GLY A 10 12.61 22.49 9.62
C GLY A 10 13.75 21.90 8.77
N GLN A 11 13.57 20.69 8.23
CA GLN A 11 14.46 20.12 7.22
C GLN A 11 14.40 20.92 5.91
N ILE A 12 13.21 21.13 5.36
CA ILE A 12 12.98 21.87 4.11
C ILE A 12 13.57 23.28 4.17
N GLU A 13 13.33 24.01 5.26
CA GLU A 13 13.87 25.37 5.47
C GLU A 13 15.41 25.42 5.43
N ARG A 14 16.06 24.33 5.84
CA ARG A 14 17.53 24.18 5.80
C ARG A 14 18.05 23.69 4.46
N GLY A 15 17.18 23.50 3.46
CA GLY A 15 17.54 22.94 2.16
C GLY A 15 17.92 21.46 2.19
N THR A 16 17.55 20.74 3.25
CA THR A 16 17.83 19.31 3.41
C THR A 16 16.52 18.57 3.55
N PHE A 17 16.23 17.51 2.80
CA PHE A 17 15.01 16.72 3.04
C PHE A 17 15.35 15.23 3.09
N GLN A 18 15.53 14.73 4.31
CA GLN A 18 15.94 13.36 4.57
C GLN A 18 14.73 12.55 5.04
N LYS A 19 14.24 11.70 4.14
CA LYS A 19 13.11 10.81 4.39
C LYS A 19 13.56 9.67 5.29
N THR A 20 12.94 9.53 6.45
CA THR A 20 13.12 8.38 7.35
C THR A 20 12.59 7.11 6.69
N TYR A 21 12.79 5.97 7.35
CA TYR A 21 12.20 4.72 6.92
C TYR A 21 10.67 4.82 6.96
N GLU A 22 10.13 5.36 8.04
CA GLU A 22 8.70 5.54 8.29
C GLU A 22 8.07 6.50 7.28
N ASP A 23 8.72 7.62 6.96
CA ASP A 23 8.27 8.57 5.94
C ASP A 23 8.01 7.86 4.60
N ARG A 24 8.95 6.99 4.21
CA ARG A 24 8.84 6.21 2.97
C ARG A 24 7.73 5.15 3.02
N HIS A 25 7.27 4.73 4.19
CA HIS A 25 6.16 3.78 4.31
C HIS A 25 4.81 4.49 4.36
N PHE A 26 4.75 5.71 4.91
CA PHE A 26 3.52 6.49 5.07
C PHE A 26 3.17 7.40 3.88
N PHE A 27 4.13 7.72 3.00
CA PHE A 27 3.81 8.55 1.84
C PHE A 27 2.82 7.87 0.87
N PRO A 28 1.84 8.64 0.33
CA PRO A 28 0.87 8.16 -0.64
C PRO A 28 1.51 7.45 -1.83
N GLN A 29 0.82 6.45 -2.37
CA GLN A 29 1.27 5.73 -3.56
C GLN A 29 1.27 6.63 -4.78
N SER A 30 0.38 7.62 -4.85
CA SER A 30 0.36 8.63 -5.92
C SER A 30 1.65 9.46 -6.03
N TRP A 31 2.47 9.49 -4.97
CA TRP A 31 3.73 10.25 -4.95
C TRP A 31 4.94 9.43 -5.44
N ARG A 32 4.75 8.15 -5.78
CA ARG A 32 5.84 7.24 -6.15
C ARG A 32 5.97 7.11 -7.66
N CYS A 33 7.14 6.62 -8.09
CA CYS A 33 7.38 6.10 -9.45
C CYS A 33 7.02 7.03 -10.60
N ASN A 34 7.06 8.36 -10.40
CA ASN A 34 6.58 9.34 -11.37
C ASN A 34 5.17 9.03 -11.87
N LEU A 35 4.29 8.55 -10.98
CA LEU A 35 2.96 8.07 -11.34
C LEU A 35 2.18 9.12 -12.13
N HIS A 36 2.28 10.40 -11.76
CA HIS A 36 1.64 11.49 -12.47
C HIS A 36 2.04 11.59 -13.96
N GLN A 37 3.27 11.22 -14.33
CA GLN A 37 3.77 11.29 -15.71
C GLN A 37 3.32 10.11 -16.55
N TYR A 38 3.27 8.92 -15.94
CA TYR A 38 3.08 7.66 -16.64
C TYR A 38 1.78 6.97 -16.24
N PHE A 39 0.82 7.68 -15.64
CA PHE A 39 -0.39 7.10 -15.06
C PHE A 39 -1.11 6.14 -16.03
N GLN A 40 -1.23 6.55 -17.30
CA GLN A 40 -1.90 5.78 -18.35
C GLN A 40 -1.13 4.52 -18.77
N ASN A 41 0.15 4.42 -18.42
CA ASN A 41 0.99 3.26 -18.75
C ASN A 41 0.92 2.17 -17.66
N PHE A 42 0.27 2.44 -16.52
CA PHE A 42 0.16 1.49 -15.42
C PHE A 42 -1.15 0.69 -15.50
N THR A 43 -1.02 -0.61 -15.26
CA THR A 43 -2.16 -1.46 -14.89
C THR A 43 -2.23 -1.57 -13.37
N PHE A 44 -3.28 -0.99 -12.77
CA PHE A 44 -3.49 -1.06 -11.33
C PHE A 44 -4.19 -2.35 -10.93
N ILE A 45 -3.57 -3.10 -10.02
CA ILE A 45 -4.10 -4.38 -9.53
C ILE A 45 -4.40 -4.22 -8.04
N PRO A 46 -5.69 -4.13 -7.64
CA PRO A 46 -6.06 -4.11 -6.23
C PRO A 46 -5.57 -5.40 -5.54
N TYR A 47 -4.94 -5.24 -4.39
CA TYR A 47 -4.43 -6.33 -3.56
C TYR A 47 -5.11 -6.33 -2.20
N SER A 48 -5.36 -7.51 -1.64
CA SER A 48 -5.83 -7.68 -0.27
C SER A 48 -5.04 -8.78 0.42
N SER A 49 -4.79 -8.61 1.71
CA SER A 49 -4.21 -9.63 2.57
C SER A 49 -5.24 -10.64 3.10
N SER A 50 -6.51 -10.51 2.71
CA SER A 50 -7.58 -11.42 3.10
C SER A 50 -7.31 -12.84 2.62
N HIS A 51 -7.63 -13.83 3.45
CA HIS A 51 -7.42 -15.25 3.15
C HIS A 51 -8.20 -15.74 1.92
N ASN A 52 -9.31 -15.08 1.57
CA ASN A 52 -10.10 -15.41 0.37
C ASN A 52 -9.65 -14.64 -0.89
N PHE A 53 -8.65 -13.76 -0.78
CA PHE A 53 -8.17 -12.99 -1.91
C PHE A 53 -7.13 -13.80 -2.71
N SER A 54 -7.40 -14.00 -3.99
CA SER A 54 -6.46 -14.66 -4.92
C SER A 54 -5.79 -13.62 -5.82
N ILE A 55 -4.53 -13.28 -5.50
CA ILE A 55 -3.74 -12.39 -6.36
C ILE A 55 -3.45 -13.04 -7.73
N THR A 56 -3.34 -14.37 -7.79
CA THR A 56 -3.07 -15.09 -9.04
C THR A 56 -4.24 -15.01 -10.00
N SER A 57 -5.48 -14.95 -9.51
CA SER A 57 -6.67 -14.69 -10.34
C SER A 57 -6.63 -13.35 -11.08
N LYS A 58 -5.86 -12.37 -10.57
CA LYS A 58 -5.68 -11.05 -11.18
C LYS A 58 -4.42 -10.97 -12.04
N LEU A 59 -3.30 -11.53 -11.56
CA LEU A 59 -2.01 -11.45 -12.26
C LEU A 59 -1.88 -12.41 -13.44
N PHE A 60 -2.38 -13.64 -13.32
CA PHE A 60 -2.12 -14.66 -14.34
C PHE A 60 -2.74 -14.36 -15.70
N PRO A 61 -3.94 -13.75 -15.82
CA PRO A 61 -4.44 -13.28 -17.11
C PRO A 61 -3.47 -12.32 -17.81
N ILE A 62 -2.91 -11.36 -17.07
CA ILE A 62 -1.93 -10.38 -17.58
C ILE A 62 -0.65 -11.10 -18.02
N PHE A 63 -0.15 -12.04 -17.22
CA PHE A 63 1.05 -12.79 -17.57
C PHE A 63 0.86 -13.65 -18.82
N ARG A 64 -0.31 -14.28 -18.99
CA ARG A 64 -0.64 -15.03 -20.21
C ARG A 64 -0.74 -14.14 -21.43
N GLU A 65 -1.32 -12.94 -21.30
CA GLU A 65 -1.36 -11.94 -22.36
C GLU A 65 0.05 -11.56 -22.84
N HIS A 66 1.01 -11.51 -21.91
CA HIS A 66 2.43 -11.31 -22.19
C HIS A 66 3.22 -12.60 -22.47
N SER A 67 2.53 -13.71 -22.80
CA SER A 67 3.14 -14.98 -23.19
C SER A 67 4.11 -15.58 -22.17
N VAL A 68 3.87 -15.34 -20.88
CA VAL A 68 4.61 -15.99 -19.79
C VAL A 68 4.29 -17.50 -19.79
N PRO A 69 5.29 -18.39 -19.79
CA PRO A 69 5.05 -19.84 -19.82
C PRO A 69 4.24 -20.36 -18.62
N GLU A 70 3.36 -21.34 -18.85
CA GLU A 70 2.58 -21.98 -17.77
C GLU A 70 3.47 -22.64 -16.69
N SER A 71 4.69 -23.06 -17.04
CA SER A 71 5.65 -23.56 -16.05
C SER A 71 6.08 -22.46 -15.05
N SER A 72 6.27 -21.23 -15.52
CA SER A 72 6.54 -20.07 -14.66
C SER A 72 5.33 -19.70 -13.81
N LEU A 73 4.12 -19.77 -14.37
CA LEU A 73 2.88 -19.53 -13.60
C LEU A 73 2.67 -20.58 -12.51
N THR A 74 2.97 -21.84 -12.82
CA THR A 74 2.92 -22.96 -11.86
C THR A 74 3.92 -22.74 -10.72
N TYR A 75 5.15 -22.33 -11.05
CA TYR A 75 6.16 -21.97 -10.05
C TYR A 75 5.67 -20.84 -9.13
N ILE A 76 5.14 -19.75 -9.70
CA ILE A 76 4.63 -18.61 -8.94
C ILE A 76 3.45 -19.05 -8.05
N GLN A 77 2.51 -19.82 -8.57
CA GLN A 77 1.38 -20.33 -7.79
C GLN A 77 1.87 -21.17 -6.60
N SER A 78 2.84 -22.06 -6.82
CA SER A 78 3.43 -22.88 -5.76
C SER A 78 4.12 -22.00 -4.69
N ALA A 79 4.94 -21.03 -5.11
CA ALA A 79 5.63 -20.12 -4.21
C ALA A 79 4.66 -19.30 -3.35
N LEU A 80 3.57 -18.80 -3.94
CA LEU A 80 2.54 -18.03 -3.21
C LEU A 80 1.67 -18.92 -2.30
N SER A 81 1.56 -20.21 -2.60
CA SER A 81 0.79 -21.18 -1.81
C SER A 81 1.59 -21.77 -0.64
N SER A 82 2.92 -21.55 -0.61
CA SER A 82 3.82 -22.08 0.44
C SER A 82 3.62 -21.46 1.83
N GLY A 83 2.65 -20.54 1.96
CA GLY A 83 2.31 -19.86 3.20
C GLY A 83 2.93 -18.47 3.30
N ARG A 84 2.68 -17.80 4.43
CA ARG A 84 3.23 -16.47 4.69
C ARG A 84 4.67 -16.58 5.20
N THR A 85 5.49 -15.57 4.90
CA THR A 85 6.85 -15.50 5.41
C THR A 85 6.86 -15.34 6.94
N ALA A 86 7.95 -15.76 7.58
CA ALA A 86 8.13 -15.62 9.03
C ALA A 86 8.03 -14.16 9.53
N HIS A 87 8.25 -13.19 8.65
CA HIS A 87 8.16 -11.75 8.93
C HIS A 87 6.79 -11.14 8.59
N SER A 88 5.80 -11.95 8.23
CA SER A 88 4.45 -11.47 7.99
C SER A 88 3.84 -10.90 9.27
N THR A 89 3.47 -9.63 9.25
CA THR A 89 2.70 -8.98 10.31
C THR A 89 1.19 -9.12 10.12
N VAL A 90 0.76 -9.69 8.99
CA VAL A 90 -0.66 -9.94 8.71
C VAL A 90 -1.22 -10.92 9.74
N ASP A 91 -2.34 -10.54 10.37
CA ASP A 91 -3.01 -11.24 11.47
C ASP A 91 -2.21 -11.35 12.79
N SER A 92 -1.13 -10.59 12.93
CA SER A 92 -0.43 -10.50 14.21
C SER A 92 -1.31 -9.78 15.24
N LYS A 93 -1.19 -10.17 16.52
CA LYS A 93 -1.90 -9.49 17.63
C LYS A 93 -1.62 -7.99 17.66
N ALA A 94 -0.39 -7.58 17.31
CA ALA A 94 0.01 -6.18 17.25
C ALA A 94 -0.75 -5.43 16.14
N THR A 95 -0.82 -5.99 14.93
CA THR A 95 -1.59 -5.41 13.82
C THR A 95 -3.06 -5.23 14.19
N SER A 96 -3.69 -6.29 14.70
CA SER A 96 -5.11 -6.24 15.09
C SER A 96 -5.37 -5.22 16.20
N PHE A 97 -4.45 -5.09 17.16
CA PHE A 97 -4.54 -4.10 18.23
C PHE A 97 -4.46 -2.67 17.69
N ILE A 98 -3.48 -2.38 16.82
CA ILE A 98 -3.30 -1.06 16.22
C ILE A 98 -4.46 -0.71 15.28
N GLU A 99 -4.88 -1.63 14.43
CA GLU A 99 -6.00 -1.42 13.51
C GLU A 99 -7.29 -1.12 14.26
N LYS A 100 -7.57 -1.85 15.35
CA LYS A 100 -8.74 -1.58 16.19
C LYS A 100 -8.70 -0.15 16.75
N ARG A 101 -7.56 0.30 17.26
CA ARG A 101 -7.41 1.64 17.86
C ARG A 101 -7.48 2.75 16.81
N LEU A 102 -6.94 2.52 15.63
CA LEU A 102 -7.05 3.41 14.49
C LEU A 102 -8.52 3.59 14.08
N ARG A 103 -9.23 2.48 13.81
CA ARG A 103 -10.62 2.50 13.36
C ARG A 103 -11.61 2.98 14.43
N SER A 104 -11.29 2.84 15.71
CA SER A 104 -12.16 3.32 16.80
C SER A 104 -12.00 4.80 17.11
N SER A 105 -11.11 5.52 16.43
CA SER A 105 -10.85 6.94 16.69
C SER A 105 -11.19 7.76 15.44
N PRO A 106 -12.30 8.54 15.46
CA PRO A 106 -12.65 9.43 14.36
C PRO A 106 -11.50 10.39 13.99
N TYR A 107 -10.80 10.92 15.01
CA TYR A 107 -9.62 11.77 14.79
C TYR A 107 -8.51 11.06 14.00
N LEU A 108 -8.14 9.83 14.38
CA LEU A 108 -7.08 9.11 13.66
C LEU A 108 -7.53 8.68 12.25
N MET A 109 -8.80 8.30 12.09
CA MET A 109 -9.37 7.99 10.78
C MET A 109 -9.41 9.21 9.86
N GLU A 110 -9.79 10.39 10.38
CA GLU A 110 -9.75 11.64 9.63
C GLU A 110 -8.33 11.96 9.14
N LEU A 111 -7.33 11.80 10.02
CA LEU A 111 -5.93 12.00 9.65
C LEU A 111 -5.47 11.01 8.57
N LEU A 112 -5.85 9.74 8.67
CA LEU A 112 -5.56 8.72 7.66
C LEU A 112 -6.20 9.07 6.33
N VAL A 113 -7.49 9.44 6.33
CA VAL A 113 -8.20 9.86 5.13
C VAL A 113 -7.53 11.07 4.51
N LYS A 114 -7.15 12.09 5.29
CA LYS A 114 -6.43 13.27 4.79
C LYS A 114 -5.09 12.90 4.15
N MET A 115 -4.33 12.00 4.77
CA MET A 115 -3.03 11.55 4.23
C MET A 115 -3.21 10.85 2.87
N PHE A 116 -4.21 9.99 2.72
CA PHE A 116 -4.39 9.14 1.53
C PHE A 116 -5.55 9.55 0.62
N TYR A 117 -6.15 10.73 0.82
CA TYR A 117 -7.36 11.15 0.11
C TYR A 117 -7.21 11.05 -1.41
N HIS A 118 -6.10 11.56 -1.94
CA HIS A 118 -5.83 11.50 -3.38
C HIS A 118 -5.67 10.07 -3.89
N ASP A 119 -5.11 9.16 -3.11
CA ASP A 119 -5.01 7.75 -3.49
C ASP A 119 -6.41 7.10 -3.56
N PHE A 120 -7.30 7.39 -2.60
CA PHE A 120 -8.68 6.89 -2.64
C PHE A 120 -9.39 7.34 -3.91
N VAL A 121 -9.29 8.64 -4.26
CA VAL A 121 -9.92 9.19 -5.46
C VAL A 121 -9.29 8.63 -6.74
N LEU A 122 -7.95 8.65 -6.83
CA LEU A 122 -7.21 8.28 -8.04
C LEU A 122 -7.39 6.80 -8.41
N PHE A 123 -7.46 5.92 -7.40
CA PHE A 123 -7.62 4.48 -7.60
C PHE A 123 -9.07 4.01 -7.40
N ASN A 124 -10.02 4.94 -7.31
CA ASN A 124 -11.45 4.67 -7.18
C ASN A 124 -11.80 3.72 -6.02
N PHE A 125 -11.16 3.93 -4.86
CA PHE A 125 -11.49 3.23 -3.63
C PHE A 125 -12.53 4.02 -2.83
N THR A 126 -13.45 3.30 -2.19
CA THR A 126 -14.43 3.90 -1.28
C THR A 126 -13.71 4.55 -0.09
N LEU A 127 -14.03 5.81 0.18
CA LEU A 127 -13.56 6.50 1.38
C LEU A 127 -14.10 5.79 2.63
N PRO A 128 -13.27 5.56 3.65
CA PRO A 128 -13.73 4.93 4.88
C PRO A 128 -14.64 5.88 5.67
N ALA A 129 -15.58 5.31 6.42
CA ALA A 129 -16.36 6.07 7.40
C ALA A 129 -15.45 6.55 8.55
N ILE A 130 -15.72 7.76 9.04
CA ILE A 130 -15.01 8.43 10.14
C ILE A 130 -15.88 8.38 11.39
#